data_AF-A0A2G6DZ26-F1
#
_entry.id   AF-A0A2G6DZ26-F1
#
_cell.length_a   1.000
_cell.length_b   1.000
_cell.length_c   1.000
_cell.angle_alpha   90.00
_cell.angle_beta   90.00
_cell.angle_gamma   90.00
#
_symmetry.space_group_name_H-M   'P 1'
#
loop_
_entity.id
_entity.type
_entity.pdbx_description
1 polymer ?
#
loop_
_entity_poly.entity_id
_entity_poly.type
_entity_poly.pdbx_seq_one_letter_code
_entity_poly.pdbx_strand_id
1 'polypeptide(L)'
;MFGLFFMLRILYVATVFLCGFFAYAQRHHRIFSIVSALDIINTWCRYVGVRPTAADNRFNLRLQIWRQIGVLKGFDMKRFSACLMLIAFTSSWSSWSAADNDKAARLEALVSQWVGLERQADTLKAQWQQRELLMRQRIELLTLQKKNLQERLSDKTTAQTQVQEVRAQLLAKQGELEQHQAQLEQVLDGFQGTFTEIALRLPPPLQTQWQSLLSSLNTARGSTGRLDLYLEMLSAVEQFEKQVSQHQDVLELNGRQVLVKQIYLGIGRGWYVSADGQYAGVGKPDSEGWQWQSRPGLALQIKNVLAVLDQPERAELLPLDLSDVTKGR
;
A
#
# COMPACT_ATOMS: atom_id res chain seq x y z
N MET A 1 -44.64 -13.56 32.00
CA MET A 1 -44.66 -12.12 32.37
C MET A 1 -44.44 -11.22 31.14
N PHE A 2 -45.13 -11.48 30.03
CA PHE A 2 -45.02 -10.71 28.77
C PHE A 2 -46.39 -10.21 28.23
N GLY A 3 -47.52 -10.68 28.81
CA GLY A 3 -48.87 -10.29 28.37
C GLY A 3 -49.40 -8.97 28.95
N LEU A 4 -48.92 -8.56 30.14
CA LEU A 4 -49.40 -7.33 30.80
C LEU A 4 -48.91 -6.05 30.10
N PHE A 5 -47.73 -6.11 29.48
CA PHE A 5 -47.14 -4.98 28.74
C PHE A 5 -47.83 -4.74 27.39
N PHE A 6 -48.44 -5.76 26.78
CA PHE A 6 -49.17 -5.61 25.52
C PHE A 6 -50.55 -4.97 25.74
N MET A 7 -51.24 -5.33 26.84
CA MET A 7 -52.53 -4.71 27.19
C MET A 7 -52.41 -3.24 27.60
N LEU A 8 -51.34 -2.84 28.31
CA LEU A 8 -51.13 -1.45 28.70
C LEU A 8 -50.88 -0.53 27.48
N ARG A 9 -50.24 -1.07 26.44
CA ARG A 9 -49.92 -0.31 25.21
C ARG A 9 -51.16 -0.09 24.34
N ILE A 10 -52.10 -1.04 24.31
CA ILE A 10 -53.39 -0.89 23.62
C ILE A 10 -54.29 0.11 24.36
N LEU A 11 -54.33 0.09 25.70
CA LEU A 11 -55.11 1.04 26.49
C LEU A 11 -54.61 2.48 26.33
N TYR A 12 -53.29 2.67 26.22
CA TYR A 12 -52.66 3.97 26.03
C TYR A 12 -52.93 4.55 24.64
N VAL A 13 -52.86 3.72 23.59
CA VAL A 13 -53.18 4.15 22.22
C VAL A 13 -54.68 4.45 22.07
N ALA A 14 -55.56 3.71 22.75
CA ALA A 14 -56.99 3.98 22.77
C ALA A 14 -57.35 5.28 23.52
N THR A 15 -56.68 5.60 24.63
CA THR A 15 -56.91 6.86 25.36
C THR A 15 -56.39 8.07 24.61
N VAL A 16 -55.27 7.95 23.90
CA VAL A 16 -54.74 9.04 23.05
C VAL A 16 -55.66 9.30 21.84
N PHE A 17 -56.24 8.26 21.23
CA PHE A 17 -57.21 8.42 20.14
C PHE A 17 -58.55 9.01 20.63
N LEU A 18 -59.04 8.61 21.80
CA LEU A 18 -60.26 9.17 22.40
C LEU A 18 -60.09 10.64 22.80
N CYS A 19 -58.92 11.04 23.30
CA CYS A 19 -58.64 12.44 23.63
C CYS A 19 -58.51 13.33 22.38
N GLY A 20 -57.89 12.81 21.30
CA GLY A 20 -57.80 13.52 20.02
C GLY A 20 -59.16 13.69 19.32
N PHE A 21 -60.04 12.69 19.41
CA PHE A 21 -61.38 12.74 18.81
C PHE A 21 -62.31 13.69 19.58
N PHE A 22 -62.19 13.76 20.91
CA PHE A 22 -62.95 14.71 21.74
C PHE A 22 -62.56 16.17 21.45
N ALA A 23 -61.27 16.43 21.22
CA ALA A 23 -60.78 17.75 20.84
C ALA A 23 -61.23 18.17 19.43
N TYR A 24 -61.46 17.22 18.51
CA TYR A 24 -61.98 17.47 17.17
C TYR A 24 -63.51 17.67 17.13
N ALA A 25 -64.26 16.92 17.95
CA ALA A 25 -65.72 16.98 18.03
C ALA A 25 -66.25 18.27 18.70
N GLN A 26 -65.46 18.90 19.57
CA GLN A 26 -65.88 20.12 20.27
C GLN A 26 -65.82 21.39 19.40
N ARG A 27 -65.24 21.31 18.19
CA ARG A 27 -65.11 22.44 17.24
C ARG A 27 -66.22 22.51 16.19
N HIS A 28 -67.03 21.47 16.01
CA HIS A 28 -68.17 21.47 15.09
C HIS A 28 -69.42 20.95 15.79
N HIS A 29 -70.35 21.85 16.11
CA HIS A 29 -71.63 21.56 16.76
C HIS A 29 -72.49 20.61 15.88
N ARG A 30 -72.34 19.29 16.04
CA ARG A 30 -73.29 18.27 15.53
C ARG A 30 -73.38 17.09 16.49
N ILE A 31 -74.61 16.76 16.87
CA ILE A 31 -74.97 15.61 17.70
C ILE A 31 -74.70 14.34 16.87
N PHE A 32 -73.67 13.59 17.22
CA PHE A 32 -73.43 12.25 16.67
C PHE A 32 -73.79 11.19 17.72
N SER A 33 -74.76 10.34 17.36
CA SER A 33 -75.25 9.23 18.17
C SER A 33 -74.16 8.19 18.42
N ILE A 34 -74.13 7.67 19.65
CA ILE A 34 -73.20 6.66 20.21
C ILE A 34 -73.13 5.37 19.35
N VAL A 35 -74.11 5.14 18.46
CA VAL A 35 -74.13 4.01 17.53
C VAL A 35 -72.97 4.05 16.51
N SER A 36 -72.52 5.25 16.12
CA SER A 36 -71.43 5.41 15.14
C SER A 36 -70.03 5.05 15.67
N ALA A 37 -69.82 5.12 16.98
CA ALA A 37 -68.53 4.80 17.60
C ALA A 37 -68.27 3.28 17.66
N LEU A 38 -69.32 2.46 17.78
CA LEU A 38 -69.19 1.01 17.75
C LEU A 38 -68.85 0.47 16.35
N ASP A 39 -69.34 1.10 15.28
CA ASP A 39 -69.00 0.70 13.90
C ASP A 39 -67.54 1.02 13.54
N ILE A 40 -66.98 2.09 14.08
CA ILE A 40 -65.57 2.47 13.86
C ILE A 40 -64.62 1.51 14.57
N ILE A 41 -64.96 1.04 15.77
CA ILE A 41 -64.18 0.04 16.51
C ILE A 41 -64.26 -1.33 15.83
N ASN A 42 -65.44 -1.71 15.32
CA ASN A 42 -65.62 -2.99 14.62
C ASN A 42 -64.91 -3.03 13.25
N THR A 43 -64.82 -1.87 12.58
CA THR A 43 -64.09 -1.72 11.31
C THR A 43 -62.57 -1.74 11.53
N TRP A 44 -62.08 -1.18 12.63
CA TRP A 44 -60.65 -1.22 12.99
C TRP A 44 -60.19 -2.63 13.41
N CYS A 45 -61.06 -3.41 14.07
CA CYS A 45 -60.78 -4.81 14.41
C CYS A 45 -60.68 -5.75 13.18
N ARG A 46 -61.32 -5.43 12.05
CA ARG A 46 -61.16 -6.19 10.79
C ARG A 46 -59.86 -5.87 10.05
N TYR A 47 -59.30 -4.68 10.22
CA TYR A 47 -58.09 -4.24 9.53
C TYR A 47 -56.80 -4.81 10.14
N VAL A 48 -56.83 -5.23 11.42
CA VAL A 48 -55.66 -5.73 12.16
C VAL A 48 -55.59 -7.27 12.22
N GLY A 49 -56.57 -7.99 11.65
CA GLY A 49 -56.43 -9.42 11.38
C GLY A 49 -56.24 -10.32 12.60
N VAL A 50 -56.88 -10.03 13.75
CA VAL A 50 -56.83 -10.88 14.95
C VAL A 50 -58.23 -11.39 15.29
N ARG A 51 -58.46 -12.69 15.09
CA ARG A 51 -59.64 -13.41 15.60
C ARG A 51 -59.47 -13.68 17.10
N PRO A 52 -60.44 -13.37 17.97
CA PRO A 52 -60.39 -13.81 19.36
C PRO A 52 -60.93 -15.24 19.48
N THR A 53 -60.02 -16.20 19.69
CA THR A 53 -60.36 -17.54 20.19
C THR A 53 -60.59 -17.48 21.70
N ALA A 54 -61.62 -18.20 22.13
CA ALA A 54 -62.16 -18.22 23.47
C ALA A 54 -61.17 -18.83 24.49
N ALA A 55 -60.83 -18.05 25.52
CA ALA A 55 -60.63 -18.48 26.92
C ALA A 55 -59.78 -17.44 27.66
N ASP A 56 -60.40 -16.45 28.31
CA ASP A 56 -60.12 -16.20 29.73
C ASP A 56 -61.16 -15.26 30.37
N ASN A 57 -61.67 -15.67 31.51
CA ASN A 57 -63.01 -15.37 32.01
C ASN A 57 -63.03 -14.15 32.96
N ARG A 58 -62.46 -13.01 32.56
CA ARG A 58 -62.39 -11.79 33.41
C ARG A 58 -62.99 -10.51 32.84
N PHE A 59 -63.63 -10.57 31.67
CA PHE A 59 -64.39 -9.44 31.11
C PHE A 59 -65.90 -9.50 31.42
N ASN A 60 -66.44 -10.66 31.79
CA ASN A 60 -67.87 -10.86 32.06
C ASN A 60 -68.35 -10.36 33.44
N LEU A 61 -67.44 -10.09 34.38
CA LEU A 61 -67.82 -9.67 35.74
C LEU A 61 -68.09 -8.15 35.87
N ARG A 62 -67.69 -7.33 34.89
CA ARG A 62 -67.90 -5.87 34.92
C ARG A 62 -69.13 -5.38 34.14
N LEU A 63 -69.79 -6.27 33.39
CA LEU A 63 -71.05 -5.98 32.69
C LEU A 63 -72.31 -6.28 33.52
N GLN A 64 -72.18 -6.91 34.70
CA GLN A 64 -73.31 -7.17 35.61
C GLN A 64 -73.58 -6.07 36.63
N ILE A 65 -72.62 -5.20 36.96
CA ILE A 65 -72.80 -4.15 37.99
C ILE A 65 -73.54 -2.92 37.44
N TRP A 66 -73.54 -2.68 36.13
CA TRP A 66 -74.29 -1.57 35.52
C TRP A 66 -75.74 -1.90 35.15
N ARG A 67 -76.22 -3.10 35.48
CA ARG A 67 -77.61 -3.54 35.22
C ARG A 67 -78.56 -3.36 36.43
N GLN A 68 -78.10 -2.75 37.53
CA GLN A 68 -78.85 -2.64 38.81
C GLN A 68 -79.22 -1.20 39.26
N ILE A 69 -78.85 -0.14 38.53
CA ILE A 69 -79.31 1.24 38.86
C ILE A 69 -80.00 1.86 37.64
N GLY A 70 -80.95 1.12 37.10
CA GLY A 70 -81.73 1.51 35.93
C GLY A 70 -83.21 1.17 36.06
N VAL A 71 -83.79 1.20 37.26
CA VAL A 71 -85.25 1.16 37.45
C VAL A 71 -85.61 1.85 38.77
N LEU A 72 -86.17 3.04 38.70
CA LEU A 72 -87.30 3.47 39.53
C LEU A 72 -87.96 4.66 38.82
N LYS A 73 -88.78 4.29 37.83
CA LYS A 73 -89.84 5.15 37.29
C LYS A 73 -90.92 5.29 38.36
N GLY A 74 -91.41 6.52 38.52
CA GLY A 74 -92.70 6.81 39.15
C GLY A 74 -92.60 7.16 40.62
N PHE A 75 -92.40 8.44 40.92
CA PHE A 75 -92.88 9.01 42.18
C PHE A 75 -93.29 10.47 41.97
N ASP A 76 -94.45 10.80 42.52
CA ASP A 76 -95.35 11.88 42.11
C ASP A 76 -94.81 13.30 42.33
N MET A 77 -94.79 14.08 41.25
CA MET A 77 -94.30 15.45 41.18
C MET A 77 -95.46 16.42 41.38
N LYS A 78 -95.96 16.56 42.62
CA LYS A 78 -96.92 17.63 43.01
C LYS A 78 -96.98 17.97 44.50
N ARG A 79 -96.16 17.35 45.36
CA ARG A 79 -96.16 17.59 46.81
C ARG A 79 -94.81 17.93 47.46
N PHE A 80 -93.74 18.09 46.67
CA PHE A 80 -92.40 18.41 47.18
C PHE A 80 -92.00 19.90 47.09
N SER A 81 -92.91 20.76 46.63
CA SER A 81 -92.71 22.22 46.55
C SER A 81 -92.91 22.96 47.89
N ALA A 82 -93.30 22.25 48.96
CA ALA A 82 -93.56 22.83 50.28
C ALA A 82 -92.52 22.44 51.35
N CYS A 83 -91.65 21.46 51.10
CA CYS A 83 -90.55 21.09 52.01
C CYS A 83 -89.22 21.80 51.68
N LEU A 84 -89.09 22.38 50.48
CA LEU A 84 -87.89 23.11 50.05
C LEU A 84 -87.78 24.52 50.67
N MET A 85 -88.76 24.94 51.48
CA MET A 85 -88.76 26.19 52.24
C MET A 85 -88.71 26.02 53.77
N LEU A 86 -88.42 24.80 54.27
CA LEU A 86 -88.23 24.51 55.71
C LEU A 86 -86.85 23.93 56.07
N ILE A 87 -85.93 23.84 55.10
CA ILE A 87 -84.50 23.50 55.31
C ILE A 87 -83.62 24.77 55.35
N ALA A 88 -84.20 25.95 55.14
CA ALA A 88 -83.54 27.25 55.31
C ALA A 88 -83.42 27.71 56.78
N PHE A 89 -83.69 26.84 57.76
CA PHE A 89 -83.67 27.16 59.19
C PHE A 89 -82.75 26.24 60.03
N THR A 90 -81.75 25.60 59.42
CA THR A 90 -80.65 24.90 60.14
C THR A 90 -79.25 25.26 59.63
N SER A 91 -79.10 26.26 58.76
CA SER A 91 -77.81 26.84 58.34
C SER A 91 -77.19 27.80 59.36
N SER A 92 -77.53 27.65 60.64
CA SER A 92 -76.82 28.22 61.77
C SER A 92 -76.46 27.10 62.72
N TRP A 93 -75.50 26.27 62.32
CA TRP A 93 -74.53 25.53 63.14
C TRP A 93 -73.48 24.89 62.23
N SER A 94 -72.64 25.71 61.61
CA SER A 94 -71.33 25.27 61.12
C SER A 94 -70.30 26.34 61.45
N SER A 95 -70.06 26.52 62.75
CA SER A 95 -68.91 27.27 63.25
C SER A 95 -68.29 26.52 64.42
N TRP A 96 -67.77 25.33 64.13
CA TRP A 96 -66.77 24.68 64.97
C TRP A 96 -65.96 23.64 64.19
N SER A 97 -64.86 24.08 63.55
CA SER A 97 -63.60 23.33 63.34
C SER A 97 -62.64 24.07 62.39
N ALA A 98 -62.15 25.25 62.79
CA ALA A 98 -61.12 25.99 62.02
C ALA A 98 -59.69 25.88 62.60
N ALA A 99 -59.49 25.14 63.70
CA ALA A 99 -58.17 25.02 64.35
C ALA A 99 -57.38 23.73 63.99
N ASP A 100 -58.05 22.71 63.46
CA ASP A 100 -57.40 21.45 63.04
C ASP A 100 -56.84 21.52 61.61
N ASN A 101 -57.41 22.40 60.76
CA ASN A 101 -57.03 22.54 59.36
C ASN A 101 -55.64 23.18 59.15
N ASP A 102 -55.19 24.10 60.02
CA ASP A 102 -53.87 24.75 59.92
C ASP A 102 -52.73 23.81 60.40
N LYS A 103 -52.98 22.99 61.42
CA LYS A 103 -52.02 21.97 61.86
C LYS A 103 -51.91 20.82 60.84
N ALA A 104 -53.04 20.37 60.29
CA ALA A 104 -53.07 19.39 59.20
C ALA A 104 -52.35 19.92 57.95
N ALA A 105 -52.62 21.17 57.53
CA ALA A 105 -51.97 21.78 56.38
C ALA A 105 -50.44 21.95 56.54
N ARG A 106 -49.94 22.31 57.74
CA ARG A 106 -48.49 22.39 58.02
C ARG A 106 -47.82 21.03 58.05
N LEU A 107 -48.50 20.00 58.57
CA LEU A 107 -48.03 18.62 58.54
C LEU A 107 -47.94 18.13 57.08
N GLU A 108 -48.96 18.40 56.26
CA GLU A 108 -48.96 18.10 54.82
C GLU A 108 -47.84 18.84 54.07
N ALA A 109 -47.55 20.09 54.42
CA ALA A 109 -46.43 20.85 53.86
C ALA A 109 -45.06 20.26 54.24
N LEU A 110 -44.86 19.86 55.50
CA LEU A 110 -43.62 19.21 55.94
C LEU A 110 -43.46 17.81 55.34
N VAL A 111 -44.54 17.04 55.23
CA VAL A 111 -44.54 15.73 54.58
C VAL A 111 -44.26 15.86 53.09
N SER A 112 -44.86 16.83 52.40
CA SER A 112 -44.58 17.07 50.98
C SER A 112 -43.15 17.55 50.73
N GLN A 113 -42.59 18.39 51.61
CA GLN A 113 -41.17 18.77 51.57
C GLN A 113 -40.24 17.59 51.83
N TRP A 114 -40.54 16.75 52.83
CA TRP A 114 -39.74 15.56 53.14
C TRP A 114 -39.78 14.53 52.01
N VAL A 115 -40.97 14.27 51.44
CA VAL A 115 -41.13 13.42 50.25
C VAL A 115 -40.40 14.03 49.04
N GLY A 116 -40.39 15.36 48.92
CA GLY A 116 -39.61 16.08 47.90
C GLY A 116 -38.11 15.86 48.06
N LEU A 117 -37.59 16.02 49.29
CA LEU A 117 -36.18 15.79 49.63
C LEU A 117 -35.77 14.33 49.44
N GLU A 118 -36.61 13.36 49.83
CA GLU A 118 -36.32 11.94 49.64
C GLU A 118 -36.27 11.59 48.14
N ARG A 119 -37.21 12.10 47.34
CA ARG A 119 -37.17 11.95 45.87
C ARG A 119 -35.92 12.58 45.26
N GLN A 120 -35.48 13.73 45.76
CA GLN A 120 -34.22 14.36 45.31
C GLN A 120 -33.02 13.50 45.71
N ALA A 121 -33.00 12.94 46.91
CA ALA A 121 -31.93 12.04 47.36
C ALA A 121 -31.86 10.77 46.50
N ASP A 122 -33.01 10.17 46.18
CA ASP A 122 -33.08 8.98 45.32
C ASP A 122 -32.65 9.25 43.88
N THR A 123 -33.07 10.39 43.32
CA THR A 123 -32.62 10.79 41.98
C THR A 123 -31.13 11.08 41.93
N LEU A 124 -30.57 11.72 42.95
CA LEU A 124 -29.13 11.95 43.07
C LEU A 124 -28.34 10.64 43.19
N LYS A 125 -28.81 9.69 44.02
CA LYS A 125 -28.20 8.36 44.14
C LYS A 125 -28.23 7.62 42.80
N ALA A 126 -29.37 7.61 42.12
CA ALA A 126 -29.53 6.97 40.81
C ALA A 126 -28.62 7.61 39.74
N GLN A 127 -28.58 8.95 39.67
CA GLN A 127 -27.69 9.68 38.76
C GLN A 127 -26.23 9.44 39.07
N TRP A 128 -25.84 9.38 40.35
CA TRP A 128 -24.47 9.12 40.76
C TRP A 128 -24.04 7.71 40.35
N GLN A 129 -24.85 6.68 40.61
CA GLN A 129 -24.56 5.31 40.20
C GLN A 129 -24.44 5.19 38.66
N GLN A 130 -25.34 5.85 37.92
CA GLN A 130 -25.28 5.86 36.46
C GLN A 130 -24.01 6.57 35.95
N ARG A 131 -23.65 7.72 36.54
CA ARG A 131 -22.43 8.46 36.19
C ARG A 131 -21.17 7.67 36.53
N GLU A 132 -21.13 7.02 37.68
CA GLU A 132 -20.02 6.19 38.09
C GLU A 132 -19.78 5.05 37.09
N LEU A 133 -20.84 4.32 36.71
CA LEU A 133 -20.75 3.25 35.73
C LEU A 133 -20.24 3.78 34.36
N LEU A 134 -20.82 4.89 33.88
CA LEU A 134 -20.41 5.51 32.63
C LEU A 134 -18.94 5.94 32.66
N MET A 135 -18.49 6.55 33.77
CA MET A 135 -17.11 6.99 33.93
C MET A 135 -16.14 5.80 34.01
N ARG A 136 -16.51 4.71 34.70
CA ARG A 136 -15.73 3.46 34.73
C ARG A 136 -15.57 2.88 33.34
N GLN A 137 -16.66 2.76 32.57
CA GLN A 137 -16.61 2.31 31.18
C GLN A 137 -15.76 3.21 30.29
N ARG A 138 -15.84 4.53 30.48
CA ARG A 138 -15.02 5.50 29.74
C ARG A 138 -13.54 5.39 30.09
N ILE A 139 -13.21 5.23 31.37
CA ILE A 139 -11.83 5.03 31.82
C ILE A 139 -11.28 3.75 31.20
N GLU A 140 -12.02 2.64 31.26
CA GLU A 140 -11.61 1.37 30.65
C GLU A 140 -11.34 1.55 29.15
N LEU A 141 -12.28 2.13 28.41
CA LEU A 141 -12.11 2.40 26.98
C LEU A 141 -10.91 3.30 26.68
N LEU A 142 -10.70 4.37 27.45
CA LEU A 142 -9.55 5.25 27.29
C LEU A 142 -8.22 4.56 27.64
N THR A 143 -8.21 3.68 28.63
CA THR A 143 -7.00 2.90 28.97
C THR A 143 -6.65 1.91 27.85
N LEU A 144 -7.65 1.26 27.25
CA LEU A 144 -7.46 0.40 26.10
C LEU A 144 -6.97 1.19 24.88
N GLN A 145 -7.57 2.36 24.62
CA GLN A 145 -7.12 3.25 23.54
C GLN A 145 -5.69 3.74 23.76
N LYS A 146 -5.33 4.14 24.99
CA LYS A 146 -3.96 4.53 25.34
C LYS A 146 -2.99 3.39 25.08
N LYS A 147 -3.31 2.17 25.52
CA LYS A 147 -2.47 0.99 25.27
C LYS A 147 -2.29 0.74 23.77
N ASN A 148 -3.37 0.78 22.99
CA ASN A 148 -3.32 0.58 21.55
C ASN A 148 -2.47 1.65 20.84
N LEU A 149 -2.60 2.92 21.25
CA LEU A 149 -1.78 4.00 20.70
C LEU A 149 -0.30 3.86 21.08
N GLN A 150 0.01 3.40 22.30
CA GLN A 150 1.39 3.12 22.72
C GLN A 150 2.02 2.00 21.90
N GLU A 151 1.29 0.91 21.64
CA GLU A 151 1.73 -0.19 20.78
C GLU A 151 1.97 0.28 19.33
N ARG A 152 1.03 1.06 18.76
CA ARG A 152 1.22 1.65 17.43
C ARG A 152 2.43 2.59 17.36
N LEU A 153 2.74 3.30 18.43
CA LEU A 153 3.93 4.16 18.50
C LEU A 153 5.20 3.32 18.55
N SER A 154 5.27 2.27 19.38
CA SER A 154 6.45 1.39 19.44
C SER A 154 6.70 0.67 18.13
N ASP A 155 5.64 0.21 17.45
CA ASP A 155 5.77 -0.45 16.15
C ASP A 155 6.32 0.51 15.09
N LYS A 156 5.81 1.75 15.06
CA LYS A 156 6.30 2.80 14.14
C LYS A 156 7.74 3.19 14.44
N THR A 157 8.12 3.35 15.71
CA THR A 157 9.50 3.67 16.09
C THR A 157 10.45 2.54 15.68
N THR A 158 10.08 1.28 15.93
CA THR A 158 10.89 0.11 15.54
C THR A 158 11.03 0.02 14.02
N ALA A 159 9.94 0.18 13.28
CA ALA A 159 9.97 0.21 11.81
C ALA A 159 10.83 1.37 11.28
N GLN A 160 10.74 2.56 11.90
CA GLN A 160 11.56 3.70 11.52
C GLN A 160 13.06 3.44 11.77
N THR A 161 13.42 2.84 12.91
CA THR A 161 14.81 2.46 13.21
C THR A 161 15.35 1.45 12.21
N GLN A 162 14.57 0.41 11.89
CA GLN A 162 14.95 -0.59 10.88
C GLN A 162 15.17 0.05 9.50
N VAL A 163 14.29 0.96 9.07
CA VAL A 163 14.45 1.69 7.80
C VAL A 163 15.70 2.59 7.83
N GLN A 164 15.97 3.25 8.95
CA GLN A 164 17.18 4.08 9.11
C GLN A 164 18.45 3.22 9.03
N GLU A 165 18.45 2.04 9.64
CA GLU A 165 19.57 1.10 9.58
C GLU A 165 19.80 0.59 8.16
N VAL A 166 18.76 0.14 7.47
CA VAL A 166 18.86 -0.29 6.07
C VAL A 166 19.34 0.86 5.17
N ARG A 167 18.85 2.09 5.40
CA ARG A 167 19.31 3.26 4.66
C ARG A 167 20.80 3.53 4.90
N ALA A 168 21.26 3.43 6.14
CA ALA A 168 22.67 3.61 6.47
C ALA A 168 23.55 2.54 5.79
N GLN A 169 23.10 1.27 5.80
CA GLN A 169 23.79 0.18 5.12
C GLN A 169 23.84 0.38 3.59
N LEU A 170 22.74 0.81 2.97
CA LEU A 170 22.69 1.09 1.54
C LEU A 170 23.60 2.26 1.15
N LEU A 171 23.62 3.33 1.95
CA LEU A 171 24.52 4.46 1.72
C LEU A 171 26.00 4.07 1.86
N ALA A 172 26.32 3.21 2.85
CA ALA A 172 27.68 2.68 2.99
C ALA A 172 28.09 1.84 1.78
N LYS A 173 27.21 0.94 1.31
CA LYS A 173 27.45 0.15 0.09
C LYS A 173 27.58 1.02 -1.16
N GLN A 174 26.75 2.06 -1.29
CA GLN A 174 26.86 3.01 -2.39
C GLN A 174 28.22 3.69 -2.38
N GLY A 175 28.67 4.20 -1.24
CA GLY A 175 29.97 4.85 -1.11
C GLY A 175 31.14 3.90 -1.44
N GLU A 176 31.05 2.63 -1.03
CA GLU A 176 32.05 1.61 -1.37
C GLU A 176 32.10 1.36 -2.90
N LEU A 177 30.94 1.20 -3.54
CA LEU A 177 30.87 1.00 -4.99
C LEU A 177 31.39 2.21 -5.78
N GLU A 178 31.09 3.42 -5.31
CA GLU A 178 31.62 4.67 -5.90
C GLU A 178 33.15 4.73 -5.78
N GLN A 179 33.73 4.29 -4.65
CA GLN A 179 35.18 4.20 -4.48
C GLN A 179 35.80 3.16 -5.41
N HIS A 180 35.22 1.97 -5.52
CA HIS A 180 35.70 0.93 -6.44
C HIS A 180 35.61 1.39 -7.90
N GLN A 181 34.55 2.10 -8.27
CA GLN A 181 34.40 2.66 -9.61
C GLN A 181 35.48 3.71 -9.88
N ALA A 182 35.76 4.61 -8.93
CA ALA A 182 36.80 5.62 -9.09
C ALA A 182 38.20 5.00 -9.22
N GLN A 183 38.50 3.95 -8.45
CA GLN A 183 39.76 3.20 -8.58
C GLN A 183 39.87 2.52 -9.95
N LEU A 184 38.80 1.89 -10.42
CA LEU A 184 38.77 1.24 -11.73
C LEU A 184 39.03 2.27 -12.85
N GLU A 185 38.41 3.45 -12.78
CA GLU A 185 38.62 4.52 -13.75
C GLU A 185 40.09 4.99 -13.78
N GLN A 186 40.72 5.17 -12.62
CA GLN A 186 42.15 5.51 -12.54
C GLN A 186 43.06 4.46 -13.16
N VAL A 187 42.77 3.17 -12.93
CA VAL A 187 43.56 2.07 -13.52
C VAL A 187 43.37 2.02 -15.04
N LEU A 188 42.14 2.19 -15.53
CA LEU A 188 41.84 2.21 -16.96
C LEU A 188 42.50 3.39 -17.69
N ASP A 189 42.62 4.55 -17.04
CA ASP A 189 43.35 5.69 -17.60
C ASP A 189 44.85 5.41 -17.73
N GLY A 190 45.43 4.68 -16.77
CA GLY A 190 46.82 4.22 -16.85
C GLY A 190 47.08 3.25 -18.02
N PHE A 191 46.11 2.39 -18.35
CA PHE A 191 46.27 1.41 -19.44
C PHE A 191 46.32 2.05 -20.82
N GLN A 192 45.64 3.17 -21.06
CA GLN A 192 45.63 3.81 -22.37
C GLN A 192 47.04 4.14 -22.88
N GLY A 193 47.91 4.65 -21.99
CA GLY A 193 49.33 4.91 -22.32
C GLY A 193 50.07 3.63 -22.71
N THR A 194 49.98 2.60 -21.88
CA THR A 194 50.68 1.32 -22.12
C THR A 194 50.23 0.63 -23.41
N PHE A 195 48.93 0.65 -23.73
CA PHE A 195 48.42 0.02 -24.96
C PHE A 195 48.84 0.81 -26.20
N THR A 196 48.92 2.14 -26.11
CA THR A 196 49.39 2.98 -27.23
C THR A 196 50.87 2.72 -27.54
N GLU A 197 51.71 2.53 -26.52
CA GLU A 197 53.12 2.16 -26.70
C GLU A 197 53.29 0.76 -27.30
N ILE A 198 52.51 -0.22 -26.82
CA ILE A 198 52.53 -1.58 -27.37
C ILE A 198 52.07 -1.57 -28.83
N ALA A 199 51.04 -0.79 -29.17
CA ALA A 199 50.48 -0.71 -30.52
C ALA A 199 51.51 -0.33 -31.59
N LEU A 200 52.55 0.43 -31.24
CA LEU A 200 53.62 0.83 -32.17
C LEU A 200 54.49 -0.35 -32.60
N ARG A 201 54.65 -1.36 -31.73
CA ARG A 201 55.52 -2.52 -31.96
C ARG A 201 54.81 -3.69 -32.64
N LEU A 202 53.50 -3.61 -32.81
CA LEU A 202 52.71 -4.69 -33.39
C LEU A 202 52.94 -4.82 -34.90
N PRO A 203 52.73 -6.03 -35.46
CA PRO A 203 52.68 -6.22 -36.90
C PRO A 203 51.64 -5.30 -37.58
N PRO A 204 51.89 -4.80 -38.80
CA PRO A 204 50.98 -3.91 -39.53
C PRO A 204 49.49 -4.33 -39.57
N PRO A 205 49.13 -5.60 -39.85
CA PRO A 205 47.71 -5.99 -39.90
C PRO A 205 47.03 -5.90 -38.53
N LEU A 206 47.75 -6.21 -37.45
CA LEU A 206 47.21 -6.11 -36.09
C LEU A 206 47.18 -4.66 -35.59
N GLN A 207 48.18 -3.86 -35.99
CA GLN A 207 48.27 -2.45 -35.67
C GLN A 207 47.06 -1.67 -36.20
N THR A 208 46.66 -1.90 -37.45
CA THR A 208 45.48 -1.24 -38.06
C THR A 208 44.19 -1.63 -37.34
N GLN A 209 44.01 -2.91 -36.99
CA GLN A 209 42.89 -3.36 -36.16
C GLN A 209 42.88 -2.65 -34.80
N TRP A 210 44.03 -2.58 -34.13
CA TRP A 210 44.18 -1.91 -32.84
C TRP A 210 43.91 -0.40 -32.92
N GLN A 211 44.32 0.29 -33.99
CA GLN A 211 44.00 1.71 -34.18
C GLN A 211 42.49 1.96 -34.26
N SER A 212 41.75 1.05 -34.90
CA SER A 212 40.27 1.11 -34.92
C SER A 212 39.68 0.93 -33.51
N LEU A 213 40.21 0.01 -32.70
CA LEU A 213 39.75 -0.21 -31.33
C LEU A 213 40.14 0.96 -30.40
N LEU A 214 41.35 1.51 -30.54
CA LEU A 214 41.84 2.68 -29.80
C LEU A 214 41.02 3.93 -30.11
N SER A 215 40.65 4.15 -31.37
CA SER A 215 39.76 5.26 -31.73
C SER A 215 38.35 5.07 -31.14
N SER A 216 37.89 3.83 -31.03
CA SER A 216 36.61 3.48 -30.40
C SER A 216 36.62 3.73 -28.88
N LEU A 217 37.75 3.54 -28.18
CA LEU A 217 37.89 3.83 -26.75
C LEU A 217 37.54 5.28 -26.40
N ASN A 218 37.87 6.24 -27.26
CA ASN A 218 37.55 7.66 -27.04
C ASN A 218 36.04 7.96 -27.05
N THR A 219 35.25 7.07 -27.66
CA THR A 219 33.79 7.20 -27.76
C THR A 219 33.02 6.28 -26.80
N ALA A 220 33.71 5.29 -26.22
CA ALA A 220 33.14 4.37 -25.24
C ALA A 220 32.76 5.12 -23.95
N ARG A 221 31.50 4.96 -23.51
CA ARG A 221 31.02 5.54 -22.25
C ARG A 221 31.08 4.50 -21.14
N GLY A 222 31.67 4.89 -20.00
CA GLY A 222 31.73 4.06 -18.80
C GLY A 222 32.90 3.07 -18.79
N SER A 223 33.19 2.56 -17.60
CA SER A 223 34.35 1.72 -17.30
C SER A 223 34.26 0.33 -17.93
N THR A 224 33.05 -0.25 -17.99
CA THR A 224 32.81 -1.58 -18.58
C THR A 224 33.14 -1.62 -20.07
N GLY A 225 32.61 -0.67 -20.86
CA GLY A 225 32.86 -0.66 -22.30
C GLY A 225 34.34 -0.44 -22.65
N ARG A 226 35.05 0.37 -21.84
CA ARG A 226 36.50 0.52 -21.98
C ARG A 226 37.25 -0.78 -21.68
N LEU A 227 36.85 -1.49 -20.61
CA LEU A 227 37.45 -2.77 -20.23
C LEU A 227 37.22 -3.85 -21.29
N ASP A 228 36.01 -3.94 -21.85
CA ASP A 228 35.69 -4.89 -22.93
C ASP A 228 36.57 -4.64 -24.16
N LEU A 229 36.79 -3.38 -24.54
CA LEU A 229 37.67 -3.01 -25.64
C LEU A 229 39.14 -3.37 -25.36
N TYR A 230 39.64 -3.16 -24.13
CA TYR A 230 40.99 -3.62 -23.78
C TYR A 230 41.11 -5.15 -23.83
N LEU A 231 40.10 -5.88 -23.36
CA LEU A 231 40.07 -7.34 -23.46
C LEU A 231 40.02 -7.81 -24.91
N GLU A 232 39.27 -7.14 -25.77
CA GLU A 232 39.24 -7.42 -27.21
C GLU A 232 40.61 -7.22 -27.86
N MET A 233 41.32 -6.14 -27.52
CA MET A 233 42.69 -5.90 -27.99
C MET A 233 43.64 -7.02 -27.56
N LEU A 234 43.59 -7.43 -26.29
CA LEU A 234 44.43 -8.52 -25.76
C LEU A 234 44.09 -9.86 -26.42
N SER A 235 42.80 -10.14 -26.60
CA SER A 235 42.32 -11.34 -27.29
C SER A 235 42.79 -11.36 -28.75
N ALA A 236 42.81 -10.20 -29.43
CA ALA A 236 43.31 -10.10 -30.79
C ALA A 236 44.81 -10.43 -30.87
N VAL A 237 45.62 -9.97 -29.90
CA VAL A 237 47.04 -10.34 -29.81
C VAL A 237 47.20 -11.84 -29.56
N GLU A 238 46.46 -12.40 -28.61
CA GLU A 238 46.54 -13.83 -28.29
C GLU A 238 46.16 -14.71 -29.50
N GLN A 239 45.09 -14.33 -30.20
CA GLN A 239 44.64 -15.04 -31.39
C GLN A 239 45.66 -14.92 -32.53
N PHE A 240 46.26 -13.75 -32.72
CA PHE A 240 47.31 -13.53 -33.72
C PHE A 240 48.57 -14.34 -33.41
N GLU A 241 48.98 -14.41 -32.14
CA GLU A 241 50.16 -15.19 -31.71
C GLU A 241 50.02 -16.69 -32.00
N LYS A 242 48.80 -17.22 -31.92
CA LYS A 242 48.52 -18.65 -32.13
C LYS A 242 48.47 -19.08 -33.60
N GLN A 243 48.36 -18.13 -34.53
CA GLN A 243 48.12 -18.43 -35.95
C GLN A 243 49.24 -17.93 -36.85
N VAL A 244 49.42 -18.59 -37.99
CA VAL A 244 50.25 -18.09 -39.08
C VAL A 244 49.34 -17.30 -40.01
N SER A 245 49.51 -15.97 -40.03
CA SER A 245 48.64 -15.08 -40.82
C SER A 245 49.30 -14.68 -42.12
N GLN A 246 48.56 -14.73 -43.21
CA GLN A 246 48.98 -14.24 -44.52
C GLN A 246 48.29 -12.91 -44.82
N HIS A 247 49.04 -11.95 -45.36
CA HIS A 247 48.51 -10.66 -45.78
C HIS A 247 49.10 -10.23 -47.12
N GLN A 248 48.43 -9.33 -47.84
CA GLN A 248 48.95 -8.73 -49.07
C GLN A 248 48.86 -7.23 -48.92
N ASP A 249 50.00 -6.57 -49.08
CA ASP A 249 50.09 -5.13 -48.92
C ASP A 249 51.19 -4.55 -49.82
N VAL A 250 51.13 -3.25 -50.05
CA VAL A 250 52.09 -2.51 -50.86
C VAL A 250 53.16 -1.94 -49.94
N LEU A 251 54.39 -2.44 -50.05
CA LEU A 251 55.53 -1.87 -49.33
C LEU A 251 56.31 -0.91 -50.24
N GLU A 252 56.76 0.20 -49.67
CA GLU A 252 57.74 1.07 -50.32
C GLU A 252 59.15 0.50 -50.08
N LEU A 253 59.71 -0.14 -51.10
CA LEU A 253 61.03 -0.76 -51.07
C LEU A 253 61.93 -0.05 -52.07
N ASN A 254 63.03 0.55 -51.59
CA ASN A 254 63.97 1.32 -52.41
C ASN A 254 63.30 2.45 -53.24
N GLY A 255 62.31 3.13 -52.66
CA GLY A 255 61.56 4.22 -53.31
C GLY A 255 60.58 3.77 -54.41
N ARG A 256 60.28 2.46 -54.49
CA ARG A 256 59.24 1.92 -55.37
C ARG A 256 58.17 1.22 -54.55
N GLN A 257 56.92 1.45 -54.91
CA GLN A 257 55.79 0.72 -54.37
C GLN A 257 55.72 -0.67 -55.01
N VAL A 258 55.87 -1.71 -54.20
CA VAL A 258 55.87 -3.11 -54.65
C VAL A 258 54.80 -3.87 -53.88
N LEU A 259 53.90 -4.53 -54.61
CA LEU A 259 52.92 -5.44 -54.01
C LEU A 259 53.63 -6.70 -53.52
N VAL A 260 53.54 -6.96 -52.22
CA VAL A 260 54.19 -8.11 -51.59
C VAL A 260 53.17 -8.98 -50.87
N LYS A 261 53.42 -10.30 -50.90
CA LYS A 261 52.77 -11.25 -50.00
C LYS A 261 53.57 -11.30 -48.70
N GLN A 262 52.88 -11.18 -47.58
CA GLN A 262 53.44 -11.16 -46.23
C GLN A 262 52.95 -12.37 -45.43
N ILE A 263 53.82 -12.96 -44.63
CA ILE A 263 53.49 -14.01 -43.66
C ILE A 263 53.93 -13.53 -42.29
N TYR A 264 53.08 -13.69 -41.28
CA TYR A 264 53.38 -13.41 -39.89
C TYR A 264 53.34 -14.70 -39.09
N LEU A 265 54.37 -14.92 -38.27
CA LEU A 265 54.39 -15.97 -37.25
C LEU A 265 54.25 -15.27 -35.90
N GLY A 266 53.00 -15.18 -35.45
CA GLY A 266 52.64 -14.40 -34.28
C GLY A 266 53.09 -12.94 -34.37
N ILE A 267 53.31 -12.31 -33.22
CA ILE A 267 53.72 -10.89 -33.11
C ILE A 267 55.24 -10.69 -33.21
N GLY A 268 56.01 -11.78 -33.16
CA GLY A 268 57.47 -11.70 -33.05
C GLY A 268 58.20 -11.61 -34.38
N ARG A 269 57.62 -12.12 -35.48
CA ARG A 269 58.32 -12.21 -36.77
C ARG A 269 57.38 -12.22 -37.95
N GLY A 270 57.82 -11.61 -39.04
CA GLY A 270 57.17 -11.74 -40.34
C GLY A 270 58.17 -11.89 -41.48
N TRP A 271 57.66 -12.25 -42.64
CA TRP A 271 58.41 -12.37 -43.89
C TRP A 271 57.58 -11.74 -44.99
N TYR A 272 58.24 -11.18 -45.99
CA TYR A 272 57.58 -10.73 -47.20
C TYR A 272 58.30 -11.22 -48.44
N VAL A 273 57.55 -11.37 -49.53
CA VAL A 273 58.10 -11.64 -50.86
C VAL A 273 57.24 -11.00 -51.95
N SER A 274 57.90 -10.41 -52.94
CA SER A 274 57.26 -9.89 -54.16
C SER A 274 56.88 -11.02 -55.11
N ALA A 275 55.86 -10.79 -55.95
CA ALA A 275 55.42 -11.75 -56.95
C ALA A 275 56.57 -12.20 -57.89
N ASP A 276 57.41 -11.26 -58.32
CA ASP A 276 58.59 -11.51 -59.16
C ASP A 276 59.74 -12.22 -58.41
N GLY A 277 59.70 -12.27 -57.06
CA GLY A 277 60.76 -12.83 -56.21
C GLY A 277 62.03 -11.98 -56.15
N GLN A 278 62.04 -10.77 -56.70
CA GLN A 278 63.19 -9.86 -56.66
C GLN A 278 63.37 -9.23 -55.27
N TYR A 279 62.25 -9.01 -54.58
CA TYR A 279 62.23 -8.45 -53.23
C TYR A 279 61.75 -9.50 -52.25
N ALA A 280 62.54 -9.76 -51.22
CA ALA A 280 62.15 -10.58 -50.08
C ALA A 280 62.87 -10.07 -48.83
N GLY A 281 62.31 -10.35 -47.66
CA GLY A 281 62.92 -9.93 -46.41
C GLY A 281 62.19 -10.43 -45.18
N VAL A 282 62.72 -10.00 -44.03
CA VAL A 282 62.24 -10.37 -42.69
C VAL A 282 61.77 -9.12 -41.95
N GLY A 283 60.70 -9.25 -41.18
CA GLY A 283 60.13 -8.22 -40.33
C GLY A 283 60.26 -8.62 -38.87
N LYS A 284 60.59 -7.64 -38.03
CA LYS A 284 60.63 -7.82 -36.57
C LYS A 284 60.16 -6.54 -35.86
N PRO A 285 59.61 -6.67 -34.65
CA PRO A 285 59.37 -5.51 -33.80
C PRO A 285 60.71 -4.90 -33.36
N ASP A 286 60.79 -3.58 -33.40
CA ASP A 286 61.89 -2.77 -32.85
C ASP A 286 61.35 -1.69 -31.90
N SER A 287 62.23 -0.95 -31.23
CA SER A 287 61.84 0.13 -30.30
C SER A 287 61.03 1.24 -30.96
N GLU A 288 61.26 1.49 -32.25
CA GLU A 288 60.58 2.51 -33.07
C GLU A 288 59.36 1.95 -33.84
N GLY A 289 59.12 0.63 -33.76
CA GLY A 289 58.02 -0.05 -34.41
C GLY A 289 58.45 -1.20 -35.30
N TRP A 290 57.58 -1.64 -36.20
CA TRP A 290 57.86 -2.76 -37.09
C TRP A 290 58.85 -2.39 -38.19
N GLN A 291 59.99 -3.08 -38.25
CA GLN A 291 61.03 -2.82 -39.26
C GLN A 291 61.21 -3.99 -40.21
N TRP A 292 61.21 -3.69 -41.50
CA TRP A 292 61.51 -4.64 -42.58
C TRP A 292 62.99 -4.58 -42.94
N GLN A 293 63.63 -5.75 -43.02
CA GLN A 293 65.01 -5.92 -43.44
C GLN A 293 65.06 -6.75 -44.73
N SER A 294 65.59 -6.15 -45.80
CA SER A 294 65.71 -6.81 -47.11
C SER A 294 66.70 -7.97 -47.04
N ARG A 295 66.23 -9.17 -47.43
CA ARG A 295 67.01 -10.40 -47.58
C ARG A 295 66.54 -11.16 -48.84
N PRO A 296 66.91 -10.72 -50.05
CA PRO A 296 66.43 -11.30 -51.31
C PRO A 296 66.72 -12.82 -51.44
N GLY A 297 67.80 -13.30 -50.82
CA GLY A 297 68.16 -14.72 -50.82
C GLY A 297 67.12 -15.66 -50.19
N LEU A 298 66.17 -15.13 -49.40
CA LEU A 298 65.09 -15.91 -48.79
C LEU A 298 63.86 -16.06 -49.70
N ALA A 299 63.83 -15.41 -50.87
CA ALA A 299 62.65 -15.36 -51.73
C ALA A 299 62.09 -16.74 -52.09
N LEU A 300 62.96 -17.71 -52.43
CA LEU A 300 62.53 -19.07 -52.80
C LEU A 300 61.92 -19.80 -51.59
N GLN A 301 62.53 -19.69 -50.42
CA GLN A 301 62.05 -20.33 -49.19
C GLN A 301 60.67 -19.77 -48.77
N ILE A 302 60.51 -18.45 -48.80
CA ILE A 302 59.26 -17.78 -48.46
C ILE A 302 58.15 -18.13 -49.47
N LYS A 303 58.48 -18.22 -50.77
CA LYS A 303 57.53 -18.69 -51.80
C LYS A 303 57.06 -20.12 -51.57
N ASN A 304 57.96 -21.02 -51.18
CA ASN A 304 57.60 -22.40 -50.85
C ASN A 304 56.65 -22.45 -49.63
N VAL A 305 56.94 -21.66 -48.59
CA VAL A 305 56.07 -21.55 -47.41
C VAL A 305 54.69 -21.04 -47.79
N LEU A 306 54.61 -19.98 -48.62
CA LEU A 306 53.34 -19.46 -49.14
C LEU A 306 52.56 -20.51 -49.93
N ALA A 307 53.24 -21.31 -50.77
CA ALA A 307 52.57 -22.34 -51.55
C ALA A 307 51.96 -23.44 -50.67
N VAL A 308 52.67 -23.86 -49.61
CA VAL A 308 52.17 -24.84 -48.63
C VAL A 308 51.01 -24.27 -47.80
N LEU A 309 51.05 -22.98 -47.45
CA LEU A 309 49.95 -22.31 -46.74
C LEU A 309 48.70 -22.15 -47.62
N ASP A 310 48.88 -21.82 -48.91
CA ASP A 310 47.79 -21.68 -49.88
C ASP A 310 47.14 -23.05 -50.20
N GLN A 311 47.91 -24.15 -50.15
CA GLN A 311 47.44 -25.53 -50.40
C GLN A 311 47.99 -26.52 -49.34
N PRO A 312 47.32 -26.70 -48.20
CA PRO A 312 47.76 -27.61 -47.15
C PRO A 312 47.48 -29.07 -47.51
N GLU A 313 48.16 -29.62 -48.50
CA GLU A 313 47.97 -31.03 -48.93
C GLU A 313 48.80 -32.03 -48.10
N ARG A 314 49.89 -31.59 -47.46
CA ARG A 314 50.76 -32.44 -46.63
C ARG A 314 51.51 -31.67 -45.55
N ALA A 315 51.73 -32.31 -44.40
CA ALA A 315 52.64 -31.82 -43.38
C ALA A 315 54.09 -31.91 -43.88
N GLU A 316 54.68 -30.77 -44.21
CA GLU A 316 56.06 -30.64 -44.69
C GLU A 316 56.87 -29.75 -43.74
N LEU A 317 58.10 -30.16 -43.43
CA LEU A 317 59.02 -29.37 -42.61
C LEU A 317 59.71 -28.32 -43.47
N LEU A 318 59.39 -27.05 -43.24
CA LEU A 318 59.95 -25.93 -43.98
C LEU A 318 61.14 -25.32 -43.22
N PRO A 319 62.35 -25.29 -43.79
CA PRO A 319 63.52 -24.68 -43.15
C PRO A 319 63.45 -23.16 -43.30
N LEU A 320 62.72 -22.50 -42.39
CA LEU A 320 62.81 -21.06 -42.18
C LEU A 320 63.91 -20.79 -41.14
N ASP A 321 64.85 -19.92 -41.46
CA ASP A 321 65.88 -19.53 -40.50
C ASP A 321 65.28 -18.67 -39.36
N LEU A 322 65.31 -19.23 -38.14
CA LEU A 322 64.84 -18.63 -36.90
C LEU A 322 65.98 -18.25 -35.94
N SER A 323 67.24 -18.26 -36.38
CA SER A 323 68.44 -18.20 -35.52
C SER A 323 68.46 -17.05 -34.49
N ASP A 324 67.76 -15.95 -34.75
CA ASP A 324 67.76 -14.77 -33.89
C ASP A 324 66.65 -14.77 -32.81
N VAL A 325 65.77 -15.77 -32.75
CA VAL A 325 64.61 -15.81 -31.81
C VAL A 325 65.03 -16.14 -30.36
N THR A 326 66.19 -16.77 -30.15
CA THR A 326 66.58 -17.32 -28.82
C THR A 326 67.26 -16.32 -27.87
N LYS A 327 67.44 -15.05 -28.26
CA LYS A 327 68.20 -14.06 -27.45
C LYS A 327 67.38 -13.11 -26.58
N GLY A 328 66.05 -13.20 -26.58
CA GLY A 328 65.20 -12.38 -25.73
C GLY A 328 64.19 -13.22 -24.98
N ARG A 329 64.58 -13.78 -23.82
CA ARG A 329 63.66 -14.38 -22.87
C ARG A 329 63.97 -13.89 -21.47
#